data_AF-A0A328B6I2-F1
#
_entry.id   AF-A0A328B6I2-F1
#
_cell.length_a   1.000
_cell.length_b   1.000
_cell.length_c   1.000
_cell.angle_alpha   90.00
_cell.angle_beta   90.00
_cell.angle_gamma   90.00
#
_symmetry.space_group_name_H-M   'P 1'
#
loop_
_entity.id
_entity.type
_entity.pdbx_description
1 polymer ?
#
loop_
_entity_poly.entity_id
_entity_poly.type
_entity_poly.pdbx_seq_one_letter_code
_entity_poly.pdbx_strand_id
1 'polypeptide(L)'
;MGREFMTILAPAAGLVLAAGAARAEEVAYRLVPASERLTFGDVFADASLEMKTVFAILILSAVGAVAIWAMSLGKVGRGDAAGLATALGRLKIVRAGGTPLGALAAAYVLLWGFIGIANVRPAPAITVMAPGWAEAALAVMLGLLATTVGVLCERHLEARIRRAAA
;
A
#
# COMPACT_ATOMS: atom_id res chain seq x y z
N MET A 1 -50.40 36.56 -13.18
CA MET A 1 -49.06 36.72 -13.77
C MET A 1 -48.12 35.65 -13.20
N GLY A 2 -48.31 34.35 -13.52
CA GLY A 2 -47.61 33.30 -12.76
C GLY A 2 -47.78 31.85 -13.23
N ARG A 3 -47.95 31.58 -14.53
CA ARG A 3 -48.04 30.20 -15.05
C ARG A 3 -47.18 29.91 -16.29
N GLU A 4 -46.52 30.91 -16.88
CA GLU A 4 -45.73 30.70 -18.11
C GLU A 4 -44.23 30.51 -17.90
N PHE A 5 -43.69 30.85 -16.71
CA PHE A 5 -42.26 30.72 -16.44
C PHE A 5 -41.82 29.30 -16.02
N MET A 6 -42.74 28.42 -15.60
CA MET A 6 -42.41 27.05 -15.19
C MET A 6 -42.29 26.06 -16.36
N THR A 7 -42.79 26.41 -17.55
CA THR A 7 -42.82 25.49 -18.71
C THR A 7 -41.51 25.48 -19.52
N ILE A 8 -40.66 26.50 -19.35
CA ILE A 8 -39.42 26.67 -20.13
C ILE A 8 -38.20 26.07 -19.41
N LEU A 9 -38.27 25.84 -18.09
CA LEU A 9 -37.15 25.30 -17.29
C LEU A 9 -37.05 23.77 -17.29
N ALA A 10 -38.16 23.06 -17.52
CA ALA A 10 -38.18 21.60 -17.59
C ALA A 10 -37.35 21.00 -18.76
N PRO A 11 -37.41 21.53 -20.01
CA PRO A 11 -36.64 20.95 -21.11
C PRO A 11 -35.13 21.20 -20.99
N ALA A 12 -34.69 22.25 -20.31
CA ALA A 12 -33.27 22.56 -20.14
C ALA A 12 -32.58 21.59 -19.16
N ALA A 13 -33.24 21.22 -18.06
CA ALA A 13 -32.72 20.24 -17.11
C ALA A 13 -32.65 18.83 -17.73
N GLY A 14 -33.66 18.46 -18.53
CA GLY A 14 -33.68 17.20 -19.27
C GLY A 14 -32.56 17.10 -20.31
N LEU A 15 -32.24 18.20 -21.01
CA LEU A 15 -31.17 18.22 -22.00
C LEU A 15 -29.76 18.11 -21.37
N VAL A 16 -29.55 18.70 -20.19
CA VAL A 16 -28.26 18.62 -19.46
C VAL A 16 -28.05 17.22 -18.86
N LEU A 17 -29.10 16.59 -18.32
CA LEU A 17 -29.07 15.20 -17.85
C LEU A 17 -28.92 14.21 -19.01
N ALA A 18 -29.58 14.44 -20.14
CA ALA A 18 -29.44 13.63 -21.34
C ALA A 18 -28.07 13.80 -22.01
N ALA A 19 -27.47 15.00 -22.00
CA ALA A 19 -26.11 15.24 -22.46
C ALA A 19 -25.05 14.61 -21.52
N GLY A 20 -25.32 14.55 -20.21
CA GLY A 20 -24.51 13.81 -19.25
C GLY A 20 -24.61 12.29 -19.41
N ALA A 21 -25.80 11.77 -19.70
CA ALA A 21 -26.06 10.35 -19.92
C ALA A 21 -25.59 9.86 -21.31
N ALA A 22 -25.65 10.70 -22.35
CA ALA A 22 -25.13 10.39 -23.68
C ALA A 22 -23.59 10.34 -23.76
N ARG A 23 -22.88 10.83 -22.72
CA ARG A 23 -21.44 10.61 -22.54
C ARG A 23 -21.10 9.31 -21.80
N ALA A 24 -22.10 8.58 -21.30
CA ALA A 24 -21.94 7.16 -20.99
C ALA A 24 -22.03 6.34 -22.30
N GLU A 25 -21.25 6.77 -23.29
CA GLU A 25 -20.98 6.01 -24.50
C GLU A 25 -20.36 4.68 -24.04
N GLU A 26 -20.84 3.57 -24.61
CA GLU A 26 -20.33 2.23 -24.34
C GLU A 26 -18.82 2.20 -24.56
N VAL A 27 -18.05 2.39 -23.48
CA VAL A 27 -16.60 2.23 -23.51
C VAL A 27 -16.35 0.74 -23.66
N ALA A 28 -16.24 0.28 -24.90
CA ALA A 28 -15.65 -1.00 -25.20
C ALA A 28 -14.31 -1.04 -24.46
N TYR A 29 -14.20 -1.92 -23.45
CA TYR A 29 -13.00 -2.05 -22.64
C TYR A 29 -11.82 -2.44 -23.54
N ARG A 30 -11.08 -1.43 -24.00
CA ARG A 30 -9.87 -1.63 -24.77
C ARG A 30 -8.74 -1.92 -23.80
N LEU A 31 -8.35 -3.19 -23.73
CA LEU A 31 -7.16 -3.57 -22.98
C LEU A 31 -5.94 -2.84 -23.55
N VAL A 32 -5.18 -2.23 -22.64
CA VAL A 32 -3.90 -1.59 -22.94
C VAL A 32 -2.92 -2.66 -23.47
N PRO A 33 -2.14 -2.38 -24.54
CA PRO A 33 -1.10 -3.27 -25.04
C PRO A 33 -0.13 -3.69 -23.92
N ALA A 34 0.42 -4.91 -23.99
CA ALA A 34 1.25 -5.43 -22.90
C ALA A 34 2.46 -4.55 -22.54
N SER A 35 3.01 -3.81 -23.51
CA SER A 35 4.13 -2.87 -23.32
C SER A 35 3.79 -1.60 -22.53
N GLU A 36 2.51 -1.26 -22.43
CA GLU A 36 2.02 -0.05 -21.74
C GLU A 36 1.35 -0.42 -20.40
N ARG A 37 1.37 -1.69 -20.01
CA ARG A 37 0.78 -2.15 -18.76
C ARG A 37 1.74 -1.86 -17.61
N LEU A 38 1.20 -1.24 -16.58
CA LEU A 38 1.89 -1.03 -15.32
C LEU A 38 2.23 -2.38 -14.66
N THR A 39 3.51 -2.65 -14.43
CA THR A 39 3.99 -3.79 -13.66
C THR A 39 4.39 -3.37 -12.25
N PHE A 40 4.57 -4.34 -11.33
CA PHE A 40 5.12 -4.06 -9.99
C PHE A 40 6.52 -3.43 -10.06
N GLY A 41 7.33 -3.83 -11.06
CA GLY A 41 8.64 -3.24 -11.28
C GLY A 41 8.56 -1.77 -11.66
N ASP A 42 7.58 -1.41 -12.50
CA ASP A 42 7.36 -0.03 -12.93
C ASP A 42 6.90 0.85 -11.78
N VAL A 43 6.01 0.34 -10.90
CA VAL A 43 5.59 1.07 -9.69
C VAL A 43 6.78 1.36 -8.78
N PHE A 44 7.69 0.40 -8.60
CA PHE A 44 8.90 0.61 -7.81
C PHE A 44 9.87 1.58 -8.49
N ALA A 45 9.99 1.52 -9.83
CA ALA A 45 10.90 2.37 -10.59
C ALA A 45 10.44 3.83 -10.65
N ASP A 46 9.13 4.06 -10.73
CA ASP A 46 8.50 5.39 -10.78
C ASP A 46 8.44 6.08 -9.39
N ALA A 47 8.44 5.29 -8.31
CA ALA A 47 8.39 5.81 -6.95
C ALA A 47 9.53 6.81 -6.64
N SER A 48 9.21 7.78 -5.78
CA SER A 48 10.18 8.77 -5.31
C SER A 48 11.35 8.10 -4.55
N LEU A 49 12.48 8.79 -4.43
CA LEU A 49 13.66 8.23 -3.75
C LEU A 49 13.35 7.91 -2.27
N GLU A 50 12.55 8.76 -1.63
CA GLU A 50 12.05 8.58 -0.26
C GLU A 50 11.22 7.29 -0.17
N MET A 51 10.30 7.07 -1.11
CA MET A 51 9.42 5.91 -1.11
C MET A 51 10.14 4.60 -1.43
N LYS A 52 11.11 4.63 -2.36
CA LYS A 52 12.04 3.51 -2.59
C LYS A 52 12.77 3.12 -1.31
N THR A 53 13.18 4.10 -0.51
CA THR A 53 13.86 3.86 0.78
C THR A 53 12.92 3.17 1.76
N VAL A 54 11.66 3.62 1.86
CA VAL A 54 10.65 2.96 2.70
C VAL A 54 10.43 1.51 2.25
N PHE A 55 10.24 1.28 0.96
CA PHE A 55 10.06 -0.08 0.42
C PHE A 55 11.24 -0.98 0.75
N ALA A 56 12.47 -0.48 0.56
CA ALA A 56 13.68 -1.21 0.92
C ALA A 56 13.71 -1.55 2.42
N ILE A 57 13.39 -0.60 3.30
CA ILE A 57 13.34 -0.85 4.75
C ILE A 57 12.30 -1.92 5.11
N LEU A 58 11.10 -1.87 4.52
CA LEU A 58 10.04 -2.85 4.78
C LEU A 58 10.43 -4.25 4.31
N ILE A 59 11.01 -4.36 3.10
CA ILE A 59 11.51 -5.63 2.54
C ILE A 59 12.66 -6.17 3.40
N LEU A 60 13.64 -5.34 3.73
CA LEU A 60 14.78 -5.72 4.58
C LEU A 60 14.32 -6.11 5.98
N SER A 61 13.27 -5.49 6.52
CA SER A 61 12.69 -5.87 7.81
C SER A 61 12.06 -7.25 7.76
N ALA A 62 11.31 -7.56 6.70
CA ALA A 62 10.73 -8.89 6.50
C ALA A 62 11.82 -9.98 6.34
N VAL A 63 12.82 -9.75 5.48
CA VAL A 63 13.95 -10.67 5.30
C VAL A 63 14.76 -10.80 6.60
N GLY A 64 15.00 -9.69 7.28
CA GLY A 64 15.71 -9.63 8.55
C GLY A 64 15.02 -10.43 9.64
N ALA A 65 13.69 -10.37 9.73
CA ALA A 65 12.92 -11.18 10.67
C ALA A 65 13.11 -12.69 10.43
N VAL A 66 13.05 -13.13 9.16
CA VAL A 66 13.30 -14.54 8.80
C VAL A 66 14.73 -14.94 9.14
N ALA A 67 15.72 -14.09 8.81
CA ALA A 67 17.12 -14.37 9.10
C ALA A 67 17.39 -14.47 10.62
N ILE A 68 16.86 -13.52 11.40
CA ILE A 68 16.97 -13.53 12.87
C ILE A 68 16.34 -14.81 13.43
N TRP A 69 15.15 -15.17 12.96
CA TRP A 69 14.47 -16.41 13.37
C TRP A 69 15.32 -17.65 13.04
N ALA A 70 15.77 -17.81 11.80
CA ALA A 70 16.55 -18.97 11.36
C ALA A 70 17.85 -19.13 12.17
N MET A 71 18.60 -18.05 12.37
CA MET A 71 19.83 -18.06 13.18
C MET A 71 19.56 -18.36 14.66
N SER A 72 18.37 -18.01 15.16
CA SER A 72 18.00 -18.22 16.57
C SER A 72 17.59 -19.65 16.87
N LEU A 73 17.16 -20.44 15.88
CA LEU A 73 16.80 -21.84 16.09
C LEU A 73 17.97 -22.69 16.60
N GLY A 74 19.19 -22.44 16.11
CA GLY A 74 20.39 -23.13 16.61
C GLY A 74 20.75 -22.77 18.06
N LYS A 75 20.34 -21.58 18.52
CA LYS A 75 20.57 -21.11 19.89
C LYS A 75 19.62 -21.76 20.90
N VAL A 76 18.40 -22.10 20.47
CA VAL A 76 17.43 -22.83 21.32
C VAL A 76 18.02 -24.16 21.79
N GLY A 77 18.66 -24.91 20.88
CA GLY A 77 19.29 -26.20 21.24
C GLY A 77 20.53 -26.08 22.13
N ARG A 78 21.14 -24.88 22.21
CA ARG A 78 22.34 -24.61 23.02
C ARG A 78 22.04 -23.93 24.36
N GLY A 79 20.77 -23.59 24.64
CA GLY A 79 20.38 -22.92 25.88
C GLY A 79 20.91 -21.47 26.01
N ASP A 80 21.24 -20.79 24.91
CA ASP A 80 21.74 -19.40 24.95
C ASP A 80 20.61 -18.39 25.21
N ALA A 81 20.29 -18.21 26.50
CA ALA A 81 19.20 -17.34 26.94
C ALA A 81 19.38 -15.86 26.53
N ALA A 82 20.61 -15.34 26.60
CA ALA A 82 20.91 -13.95 26.25
C ALA A 82 20.74 -13.67 24.75
N GLY A 83 21.23 -14.59 23.91
CA GLY A 83 21.07 -14.50 22.46
C GLY A 83 19.61 -14.61 22.01
N LEU A 84 18.81 -15.45 22.68
CA LEU A 84 17.39 -15.62 22.41
C LEU A 84 16.57 -14.39 22.85
N ALA A 85 16.87 -13.79 24.00
CA ALA A 85 16.22 -12.57 24.45
C ALA A 85 16.43 -11.40 23.47
N THR A 86 17.67 -11.26 22.96
CA THR A 86 18.01 -10.23 21.95
C THR A 86 17.27 -10.47 20.63
N ALA A 87 17.20 -11.73 20.18
CA ALA A 87 16.47 -12.09 18.96
C ALA A 87 14.98 -11.75 19.07
N LEU A 88 14.33 -12.11 20.19
CA LEU A 88 12.93 -11.77 20.44
C LEU A 88 12.71 -10.25 20.49
N GLY A 89 13.62 -9.49 21.12
CA GLY A 89 13.55 -8.03 21.13
C GLY A 89 13.55 -7.45 19.71
N ARG A 90 14.44 -7.92 18.84
CA ARG A 90 14.51 -7.47 17.43
C ARG A 90 13.25 -7.84 16.64
N LEU A 91 12.71 -9.05 16.84
CA LEU A 91 11.47 -9.48 16.17
C LEU A 91 10.26 -8.64 16.62
N LYS A 92 10.20 -8.26 17.90
CA LYS A 92 9.16 -7.34 18.43
C LYS A 92 9.22 -5.96 17.78
N ILE A 93 10.41 -5.45 17.50
CA ILE A 93 10.58 -4.18 16.78
C ILE A 93 10.01 -4.29 15.37
N VAL A 94 10.37 -5.33 14.62
CA VAL A 94 9.85 -5.55 13.25
C VAL A 94 8.33 -5.68 13.25
N ARG A 95 7.78 -6.48 14.17
CA ARG A 95 6.33 -6.63 14.33
C ARG A 95 5.63 -5.29 14.56
N ALA A 96 6.16 -4.46 15.46
CA ALA A 96 5.53 -3.20 15.84
C ALA A 96 5.67 -2.11 14.75
N GLY A 97 6.76 -2.14 13.97
CA GLY A 97 7.10 -1.07 13.03
C GLY A 97 6.51 -1.22 11.62
N GLY A 98 6.29 -2.44 11.13
CA GLY A 98 5.91 -2.69 9.73
C GLY A 98 4.63 -1.99 9.30
N THR A 99 3.49 -2.29 9.95
CA THR A 99 2.18 -1.73 9.60
C THR A 99 2.12 -0.20 9.74
N PRO A 100 2.58 0.42 10.86
CA PRO A 100 2.58 1.88 10.96
C PRO A 100 3.42 2.56 9.88
N LEU A 101 4.60 2.00 9.56
CA LEU A 101 5.47 2.57 8.52
C LEU A 101 4.84 2.46 7.13
N GLY A 102 4.23 1.31 6.80
CA GLY A 102 3.50 1.13 5.53
C GLY A 102 2.29 2.06 5.40
N ALA A 103 1.53 2.26 6.49
CA ALA A 103 0.40 3.17 6.52
C ALA A 103 0.83 4.65 6.37
N LEU A 104 1.89 5.04 7.07
CA LEU A 104 2.47 6.39 6.96
C LEU A 104 2.93 6.69 5.54
N ALA A 105 3.62 5.74 4.91
CA ALA A 105 4.12 5.87 3.55
C ALA A 105 2.98 5.95 2.53
N ALA A 106 1.93 5.14 2.69
CA ALA A 106 0.73 5.24 1.86
C ALA A 106 0.05 6.62 2.01
N ALA A 107 -0.09 7.12 3.24
CA ALA A 107 -0.65 8.45 3.50
C ALA A 107 0.18 9.57 2.87
N TYR A 108 1.51 9.45 2.89
CA TYR A 108 2.43 10.38 2.24
C TYR A 108 2.21 10.45 0.72
N VAL A 109 2.13 9.30 0.05
CA VAL A 109 1.88 9.23 -1.41
C VAL A 109 0.51 9.82 -1.76
N LEU A 110 -0.53 9.47 -1.00
CA LEU A 110 -1.88 10.00 -1.23
C LEU A 110 -1.95 11.52 -1.04
N LEU A 111 -1.26 12.06 -0.03
CA LEU A 111 -1.19 13.50 0.20
C LEU A 111 -0.59 14.22 -1.02
N TRP A 112 0.53 13.74 -1.54
CA TRP A 112 1.14 14.32 -2.74
C TRP A 112 0.27 14.17 -3.97
N GLY A 113 -0.42 13.04 -4.12
CA GLY A 113 -1.43 12.85 -5.17
C GLY A 113 -2.53 13.91 -5.13
N PHE A 114 -3.10 14.17 -3.95
CA PHE A 114 -4.12 15.22 -3.78
C PHE A 114 -3.58 16.63 -4.03
N ILE A 115 -2.35 16.92 -3.60
CA ILE A 115 -1.67 18.19 -3.91
C ILE A 115 -1.50 18.35 -5.43
N GLY A 116 -1.12 17.29 -6.14
CA GLY A 116 -1.00 17.30 -7.60
C GLY A 116 -2.33 17.61 -8.30
N ILE A 117 -3.40 16.92 -7.92
CA ILE A 117 -4.75 17.15 -8.47
C ILE A 117 -5.22 18.59 -8.20
N ALA A 118 -4.95 19.12 -7.01
CA ALA A 118 -5.35 20.47 -6.64
C ALA A 118 -4.70 21.54 -7.51
N ASN A 119 -3.47 21.30 -7.98
CA ASN A 119 -2.63 22.30 -8.66
C ASN A 119 -2.62 22.22 -10.20
N VAL A 120 -3.27 21.24 -10.82
CA VAL A 120 -3.29 21.10 -12.29
C VAL A 120 -4.69 21.36 -12.85
N ARG A 121 -4.78 22.17 -13.92
CA ARG A 121 -6.03 22.44 -14.66
C ARG A 121 -5.80 22.26 -16.17
N PRO A 122 -6.69 21.55 -16.89
CA PRO A 122 -7.90 20.86 -16.42
C PRO A 122 -7.58 19.66 -15.50
N ALA A 123 -8.58 19.18 -14.75
CA ALA A 123 -8.39 18.08 -13.81
C ALA A 123 -7.86 16.82 -14.54
N PRO A 124 -6.77 16.20 -14.05
CA PRO A 124 -6.18 15.04 -14.71
C PRO A 124 -7.12 13.83 -14.63
N ALA A 125 -7.06 12.99 -15.67
CA ALA A 125 -7.78 11.71 -15.66
C ALA A 125 -7.22 10.77 -14.59
N ILE A 126 -8.07 9.92 -14.01
CA ILE A 126 -7.68 8.96 -12.96
C ILE A 126 -6.57 8.00 -13.43
N THR A 127 -6.50 7.72 -14.73
CA THR A 127 -5.46 6.88 -15.34
C THR A 127 -4.05 7.46 -15.16
N VAL A 128 -3.91 8.78 -15.11
CA VAL A 128 -2.62 9.46 -14.86
C VAL A 128 -2.20 9.31 -13.40
N MET A 129 -3.17 9.23 -12.48
CA MET A 129 -2.89 9.07 -11.05
C MET A 129 -2.68 7.61 -10.65
N ALA A 130 -3.15 6.65 -11.45
CA ALA A 130 -3.16 5.22 -11.13
C ALA A 130 -1.80 4.67 -10.61
N PRO A 131 -0.63 5.07 -11.13
CA PRO A 131 0.66 4.65 -10.58
C PRO A 131 0.86 5.04 -9.10
N GLY A 132 0.50 6.26 -8.72
CA GLY A 132 0.59 6.73 -7.32
C GLY A 132 -0.36 5.98 -6.38
N TRP A 133 -1.56 5.62 -6.85
CA TRP A 133 -2.47 4.76 -6.06
C TRP A 133 -1.89 3.34 -5.90
N ALA A 134 -1.27 2.79 -6.94
CA ALA A 134 -0.59 1.50 -6.87
C ALA A 134 0.60 1.54 -5.90
N GLU A 135 1.37 2.63 -5.89
CA GLU A 135 2.47 2.86 -4.95
C GLU A 135 1.98 2.91 -3.49
N ALA A 136 0.89 3.63 -3.21
CA ALA A 136 0.28 3.68 -1.89
C ALA A 136 -0.22 2.29 -1.44
N ALA A 137 -0.86 1.54 -2.33
CA ALA A 137 -1.31 0.18 -2.05
C ALA A 137 -0.13 -0.77 -1.78
N LEU A 138 0.96 -0.64 -2.55
CA LEU A 138 2.18 -1.40 -2.35
C LEU A 138 2.80 -1.12 -0.98
N ALA A 139 2.82 0.14 -0.54
CA ALA A 139 3.32 0.52 0.78
C ALA A 139 2.54 -0.17 1.91
N VAL A 140 1.21 -0.18 1.82
CA VAL A 140 0.35 -0.90 2.78
C VAL A 140 0.66 -2.39 2.76
N MET A 141 0.72 -3.00 1.58
CA MET A 141 1.00 -4.43 1.43
C MET A 141 2.35 -4.82 2.05
N LEU A 142 3.41 -4.06 1.78
CA LEU A 142 4.73 -4.31 2.35
C LEU A 142 4.77 -4.11 3.87
N GLY A 143 4.05 -3.10 4.39
CA GLY A 143 3.91 -2.88 5.83
C GLY A 143 3.25 -4.07 6.53
N LEU A 144 2.12 -4.54 5.99
CA LEU A 144 1.41 -5.71 6.49
C LEU A 144 2.25 -6.98 6.39
N LEU A 145 2.99 -7.17 5.28
CA LEU A 145 3.89 -8.30 5.10
C LEU A 145 4.99 -8.30 6.17
N ALA A 146 5.69 -7.19 6.36
CA ALA A 146 6.77 -7.07 7.34
C ALA A 146 6.28 -7.36 8.76
N THR A 147 5.13 -6.79 9.16
CA THR A 147 4.53 -7.07 10.46
C THR A 147 4.10 -8.53 10.60
N THR A 148 3.46 -9.11 9.58
CA THR A 148 2.99 -10.51 9.63
C THR A 148 4.16 -11.48 9.79
N VAL A 149 5.23 -11.29 9.01
CA VAL A 149 6.44 -12.10 9.12
C VAL A 149 7.07 -11.94 10.51
N GLY A 150 7.16 -10.70 11.02
CA GLY A 150 7.64 -10.43 12.37
C GLY A 150 6.85 -11.17 13.45
N VAL A 151 5.51 -11.15 13.38
CA VAL A 151 4.61 -11.89 14.30
C VAL A 151 4.87 -13.38 14.23
N LEU A 152 4.90 -13.97 13.03
CA LEU A 152 5.07 -15.41 12.85
C LEU A 152 6.41 -15.89 13.40
N CYS A 153 7.49 -15.19 13.06
CA CYS A 153 8.83 -15.49 13.53
C CYS A 153 8.94 -15.37 15.06
N GLU A 154 8.40 -14.30 15.65
CA GLU A 154 8.38 -14.08 17.11
C GLU A 154 7.63 -15.21 17.81
N ARG A 155 6.38 -15.47 17.43
CA ARG A 155 5.52 -16.46 18.08
C ARG A 155 6.04 -17.88 17.94
N HIS A 156 6.59 -18.21 16.77
CA HIS A 156 7.21 -19.52 16.57
C HIS A 156 8.43 -19.69 17.47
N LEU A 157 9.31 -18.68 17.55
CA LEU A 157 10.50 -18.75 18.39
C LEU A 157 10.14 -18.82 19.88
N GLU A 158 9.20 -18.00 20.36
CA GLU A 158 8.69 -18.06 21.73
C GLU A 158 8.18 -19.46 22.07
N ALA A 159 7.40 -20.09 21.18
CA ALA A 159 6.89 -21.44 21.39
C ALA A 159 8.00 -22.51 21.45
N ARG A 160 9.07 -22.36 20.66
CA ARG A 160 10.23 -23.26 20.70
C ARG A 160 11.02 -23.11 22.00
N ILE A 161 11.22 -21.88 22.47
CA ILE A 161 11.91 -21.60 23.74
C ILE A 161 11.13 -22.21 24.91
N ARG A 162 9.80 -22.00 24.98
CA ARG A 162 8.95 -22.58 26.03
C ARG A 162 9.02 -24.10 26.07
N ARG A 163 9.03 -24.75 24.91
CA ARG A 163 9.16 -26.21 24.81
C ARG A 163 10.54 -26.74 25.22
N ALA A 164 11.59 -25.95 25.06
CA ALA A 164 12.94 -26.34 25.50
C ALA A 164 13.17 -26.12 26.99
N ALA A 165 12.33 -25.30 27.64
CA ALA A 165 12.40 -25.00 29.07
C ALA A 165 11.46 -25.87 29.93
N ALA A 166 10.57 -26.65 29.30
CA ALA A 166 9.68 -27.62 29.94
C ALA A 166 10.33 -29.01 29.95
#